data_AF-A0A537ENB3-F1
#
_entry.id   AF-A0A537ENB3-F1
#
_cell.length_a   1.000
_cell.length_b   1.000
_cell.length_c   1.000
_cell.angle_alpha   90.00
_cell.angle_beta   90.00
_cell.angle_gamma   90.00
#
_symmetry.space_group_name_H-M   'P 1'
#
loop_
_entity.id
_entity.type
_entity.pdbx_description
1 polymer ?
#
loop_
_entity_poly.entity_id
_entity_poly.type
_entity_poly.pdbx_seq_one_letter_code
_entity_poly.pdbx_strand_id
1 'polypeptide(L)' 'MTVLGHRGIHRVDNISGKPTTSIHVYGRDIGHAERHSYDPVTGEISRFVSGYCNVLRDTERF' A
#
# COMPACT_ATOMS: atom_id res chain seq x y z
N MET A 1 1.52 2.30 14.42
CA MET A 1 1.98 1.09 13.68
C MET A 1 1.72 -0.11 14.58
N THR A 2 0.86 -1.04 14.16
CA THR A 2 0.78 -2.36 14.80
C THR A 2 1.65 -3.31 13.97
N VAL A 3 2.69 -3.88 14.58
CA VAL A 3 3.59 -4.84 13.91
C VAL A 3 3.05 -6.24 14.16
N LEU A 4 2.59 -6.92 13.11
CA LEU A 4 2.15 -8.31 13.18
C LEU A 4 3.34 -9.20 12.82
N GLY A 5 4.10 -9.70 13.81
CA GLY A 5 4.96 -10.90 13.80
C GLY A 5 6.05 -11.10 12.73
N HIS A 6 6.00 -10.45 11.57
CA HIS A 6 6.84 -10.65 10.40
C HIS A 6 7.35 -9.29 9.90
N ARG A 7 8.66 -9.18 9.66
CA ARG A 7 9.26 -7.91 9.21
C ARG A 7 8.64 -7.51 7.86
N GLY A 8 7.97 -6.36 7.83
CA GLY A 8 7.35 -5.81 6.62
C GLY A 8 5.81 -5.81 6.63
N ILE A 9 5.14 -6.58 7.49
CA ILE A 9 3.68 -6.55 7.61
C ILE A 9 3.27 -5.57 8.71
N HIS A 10 2.53 -4.54 8.33
CA HIS A 10 2.05 -3.52 9.26
C HIS A 10 0.81 -2.82 8.71
N ARG A 11 0.07 -2.19 9.63
CA ARG A 11 -1.03 -1.28 9.30
C ARG A 11 -0.67 0.15 9.72
N VAL A 12 -0.97 1.10 8.84
CA VAL A 12 -0.77 2.54 9.08
C VAL A 12 -2.14 3.22 9.02
N ASP A 13 -2.45 4.00 10.04
CA ASP A 13 -3.69 4.79 10.13
C ASP A 13 -3.33 6.24 10.50
N ASN A 14 -4.10 7.21 10.01
CA ASN A 14 -4.03 8.59 10.48
C ASN A 14 -4.79 8.71 11.81
N ILE A 15 -4.11 9.19 12.86
CA ILE A 15 -4.69 9.35 14.21
C ILE A 15 -5.25 10.75 14.46
N SER A 16 -5.10 11.67 13.51
CA SER A 16 -5.54 13.06 13.64
C SER A 16 -6.83 13.31 12.84
N GLY A 17 -7.59 14.31 13.26
CA GLY A 17 -8.74 14.82 12.49
C GLY A 17 -8.36 15.71 11.30
N LYS A 18 -7.07 15.77 10.93
CA LYS A 18 -6.54 16.60 9.84
C LYS A 18 -5.79 15.72 8.82
N PRO A 19 -5.60 16.18 7.58
CA PRO A 19 -4.75 15.48 6.62
C PRO A 19 -3.31 15.33 7.14
N THR A 20 -2.72 14.16 6.90
CA THR A 20 -1.32 13.84 7.26
C THR A 20 -0.59 13.27 6.05
N THR A 21 0.69 13.65 5.89
CA THR A 21 1.53 13.21 4.76
C THR A 21 2.82 12.58 5.27
N SER A 22 3.18 11.44 4.70
CA SER A 22 4.47 10.77 4.90
C SER A 22 5.19 10.62 3.56
N ILE A 23 6.53 10.63 3.59
CA ILE A 23 7.37 10.34 2.43
C ILE A 23 7.87 8.90 2.54
N HIS A 24 7.66 8.11 1.48
CA HIS A 24 8.00 6.69 1.45
C HIS A 24 9.10 6.45 0.40
N VAL A 25 10.19 5.79 0.80
CA VAL A 25 11.28 5.39 -0.09
C VAL A 25 11.40 3.86 -0.04
N TYR A 26 11.40 3.24 -1.21
CA TYR A 26 11.53 1.78 -1.36
C TYR A 26 12.70 1.47 -2.30
N GLY A 27 13.36 0.32 -2.09
CA GLY A 27 14.49 -0.14 -2.92
C GLY A 27 14.09 -0.70 -4.30
N ARG A 28 12.84 -0.52 -4.72
CA ARG A 28 12.29 -0.96 -6.02
C ARG A 28 11.06 -0.13 -6.38
N ASP A 29 10.60 -0.25 -7.63
CA ASP A 29 9.32 0.31 -8.06
C ASP A 29 8.16 -0.32 -7.28
N ILE A 30 7.71 0.38 -6.25
CA ILE A 30 6.68 -0.11 -5.34
C ILE A 30 5.30 -0.12 -6.00
N GLY A 31 5.07 0.75 -6.99
CA GLY A 31 3.80 0.83 -7.72
C GLY A 31 3.50 -0.43 -8.52
N HIS A 32 4.53 -1.07 -9.08
CA HIS A 32 4.41 -2.29 -9.89
C HIS A 32 4.78 -3.59 -9.14
N ALA A 33 5.32 -3.49 -7.93
CA ALA A 33 5.68 -4.68 -7.15
C ALA A 33 4.44 -5.46 -6.69
N GLU A 34 4.32 -6.72 -7.12
CA GLU A 34 3.33 -7.67 -6.60
C GLU A 34 3.66 -8.05 -5.15
N ARG A 35 2.65 -7.91 -4.30
CA ARG A 35 2.69 -8.20 -2.86
C ARG A 35 1.29 -8.64 -2.39
N HIS A 36 1.07 -8.67 -1.08
CA HIS A 36 -0.21 -9.10 -0.50
C HIS A 36 -0.85 -8.03 0.38
N SER A 37 -2.18 -7.97 0.35
CA SER A 37 -3.00 -7.36 1.41
C SER A 37 -3.59 -8.46 2.28
N TYR A 38 -3.84 -8.12 3.54
CA TYR A 38 -4.34 -9.05 4.55
C TYR A 38 -5.57 -8.44 5.20
N ASP A 39 -6.67 -9.19 5.23
CA ASP A 39 -7.82 -8.83 6.05
C ASP A 39 -7.51 -9.19 7.53
N PRO A 40 -7.44 -8.20 8.44
CA PRO A 40 -7.11 -8.47 9.84
C PRO A 40 -8.25 -9.17 10.61
N VAL A 41 -9.48 -9.22 10.08
CA VAL A 41 -10.64 -9.87 10.72
C VAL A 41 -10.75 -11.33 10.28
N THR A 42 -10.69 -11.58 8.98
CA THR A 42 -10.90 -12.93 8.41
C THR A 42 -9.59 -13.70 8.20
N GLY A 43 -8.46 -13.01 8.10
CA GLY A 43 -7.18 -13.59 7.72
C GLY A 43 -7.03 -13.84 6.22
N GLU A 44 -7.98 -13.43 5.39
CA GLU A 44 -7.88 -13.58 3.93
C GLU A 44 -6.66 -12.82 3.37
N ILE A 45 -5.98 -13.49 2.43
CA ILE A 45 -4.80 -12.96 1.75
C ILE A 45 -5.17 -12.72 0.30
N SER A 46 -4.95 -11.50 -0.17
CA SER A 46 -5.22 -11.12 -1.56
C SER A 46 -3.95 -10.60 -2.23
N ARG A 47 -3.81 -10.88 -3.53
CA ARG A 47 -2.76 -10.29 -4.37
C ARG A 47 -2.97 -8.79 -4.48
N PHE A 48 -1.90 -8.01 -4.36
CA PHE A 48 -1.95 -6.55 -4.33
C PHE A 48 -0.79 -5.92 -5.12
N VAL A 49 -1.15 -4.94 -5.96
CA VAL A 49 -0.25 -4.02 -6.67
C VAL A 49 -0.82 -2.61 -6.46
N SER A 50 -0.04 -1.66 -5.93
CA SER A 50 -0.60 -0.37 -5.51
C SER A 50 -0.84 0.62 -6.63
N GLY A 51 -0.07 0.54 -7.72
CA GLY A 51 0.02 1.61 -8.71
C GLY A 51 0.49 2.93 -8.09
N TYR A 52 0.18 4.01 -8.79
CA TYR A 52 0.44 5.39 -8.40
C TYR A 52 -0.81 6.24 -8.65
N CYS A 53 -1.10 7.20 -7.78
CA CYS A 53 -2.30 8.04 -7.89
C CYS A 53 -2.11 9.25 -8.81
N ASN A 54 -0.87 9.55 -9.21
CA ASN A 54 -0.49 10.73 -9.99
C ASN A 54 -0.23 10.44 -11.47
N VAL A 55 -0.44 9.20 -11.93
CA VAL A 55 -0.49 8.92 -13.36
C VAL A 55 -1.88 9.33 -13.86
N LEU A 56 -1.93 10.31 -14.75
CA LEU A 56 -3.10 10.47 -15.61
C LEU A 56 -3.35 9.10 -16.25
N ARG A 57 -4.57 8.56 -16.16
CA ARG A 57 -4.93 7.35 -16.94
C ARG A 57 -4.50 7.65 -18.37
N ASP A 58 -3.58 6.86 -18.92
CA ASP A 58 -3.33 6.81 -20.36
C ASP A 58 -4.65 6.46 -21.03
N THR A 59 -5.44 7.48 -21.37
CA THR A 59 -6.32 7.39 -22.50
C THR A 59 -5.39 7.24 -23.69
N GLU A 60 -5.46 6.08 -24.34
CA GLU A 60 -4.71 5.67 -25.53
C GLU A 60 -3.52 4.73 -25.31
N ARG A 61 -3.86 3.47 -25.01
CA ARG A 61 -3.14 2.32 -25.55
C ARG A 61 -4.12 1.16 -25.79
N PHE A 62 -4.82 1.24 -26.93
CA PHE A 62 -5.39 0.09 -27.63
C PHE A 62 -4.80 0.06 -29.03
#